data_AF-A0A956WFV9-F1
#
_entry.id   AF-A0A956WFV9-F1
#
_cell.length_a   1.000
_cell.length_b   1.000
_cell.length_c   1.000
_cell.angle_alpha   90.00
_cell.angle_beta   90.00
_cell.angle_gamma   90.00
#
_symmetry.space_group_name_H-M   'P 1'
#
loop_
_entity.id
_entity.type
_entity.pdbx_description
1 polymer ?
#
loop_
_entity_poly.entity_id
_entity_poly.type
_entity_poly.pdbx_seq_one_letter_code
_entity_poly.pdbx_strand_id
1 'polypeptide(L)'
;NDQLFARPVDAEAGLPAAIADSLELTDSDKNSVRLYAPLASGFHVDHQHVFNAGAILARQGFDVWFYEDLPYSLSPDRLQARLDDLDGGMEVASLVDVGSVWTKKIDAIMAYPSQLKVIFESYVGAGSSREAIDQVMSEYSKEAGGGRHAERFWQLAS
;
A
#
# COMPACT_ATOMS: atom_id res chain seq x y z
N ASN A 1 19.87 2.09 -5.73
CA ASN A 1 19.88 3.50 -5.30
C ASN A 1 19.17 3.51 -3.96
N ASP A 2 19.94 3.42 -2.87
CA ASP A 2 19.42 3.06 -1.54
C ASP A 2 18.53 4.16 -0.93
N GLN A 3 18.52 5.35 -1.54
CA GLN A 3 17.69 6.49 -1.13
C GLN A 3 16.19 6.26 -1.39
N LEU A 4 15.83 5.40 -2.35
CA LEU A 4 14.42 5.13 -2.68
C LEU A 4 13.67 4.43 -1.55
N PHE A 5 14.38 3.63 -0.74
CA PHE A 5 13.80 2.84 0.36
C PHE A 5 14.20 3.37 1.75
N ALA A 6 14.55 4.66 1.82
CA ALA A 6 14.94 5.35 3.04
C ALA A 6 13.78 6.20 3.62
N ARG A 7 14.02 6.84 4.76
CA ARG A 7 13.07 7.84 5.29
C ARG A 7 13.03 9.08 4.41
N PRO A 8 11.87 9.76 4.27
CA PRO A 8 11.78 11.08 3.67
C PRO A 8 12.76 12.06 4.28
N VAL A 9 13.34 12.93 3.45
CA VAL A 9 14.29 13.96 3.89
C VAL A 9 13.54 15.19 4.40
N ASP A 10 14.13 15.90 5.37
CA ASP A 10 13.51 17.09 6.00
C ASP A 10 13.14 18.19 5.00
N ALA A 11 13.88 18.31 3.90
CA ALA A 11 13.60 19.27 2.84
C ALA A 11 12.24 19.05 2.17
N GLU A 12 11.67 17.85 2.29
CA GLU A 12 10.36 17.46 1.73
C GLU A 12 9.25 17.43 2.78
N ALA A 13 9.46 17.95 3.99
CA ALA A 13 8.49 17.89 5.08
C ALA A 13 7.12 18.53 4.73
N GLY A 14 7.09 19.48 3.78
CA GLY A 14 5.85 20.09 3.30
C GLY A 14 5.10 19.30 2.22
N LEU A 15 5.74 18.28 1.62
CA LEU A 15 5.17 17.54 0.48
C LEU A 15 3.88 16.79 0.83
N PRO A 16 3.74 16.10 1.98
CA PRO A 16 2.49 15.43 2.32
C PRO A 16 1.28 16.36 2.39
N ALA A 17 1.45 17.57 2.94
CA ALA A 17 0.38 18.57 2.98
C ALA A 17 0.05 19.06 1.57
N ALA A 18 1.06 19.36 0.75
CA ALA A 18 0.84 19.77 -0.64
C ALA A 18 0.11 18.70 -1.47
N ILE A 19 0.41 17.42 -1.26
CA ILE A 19 -0.31 16.30 -1.89
C ILE A 19 -1.78 16.29 -1.43
N ALA A 20 -2.05 16.37 -0.13
CA ALA A 20 -3.41 16.40 0.41
C ALA A 20 -4.22 17.58 -0.14
N ASP A 21 -3.62 18.77 -0.17
CA ASP A 21 -4.25 20.00 -0.69
C ASP A 21 -4.53 19.91 -2.20
N SER A 22 -3.67 19.23 -2.96
CA SER A 22 -3.84 19.06 -4.42
C SER A 22 -5.06 18.23 -4.82
N LEU A 23 -5.65 17.47 -3.89
CA LEU A 23 -6.87 16.71 -4.15
C LEU A 23 -8.12 17.61 -4.16
N GLU A 24 -8.01 18.85 -3.67
CA GLU A 24 -9.09 19.85 -3.65
C GLU A 24 -10.39 19.32 -2.99
N LEU A 25 -10.25 18.43 -2.01
CA LEU A 25 -11.38 17.83 -1.29
C LEU A 25 -12.05 18.85 -0.36
N THR A 26 -13.36 18.72 -0.24
CA THR A 26 -14.21 19.60 0.56
C THR A 26 -14.87 18.84 1.72
N ASP A 27 -15.47 19.56 2.66
CA ASP A 27 -16.20 18.93 3.78
C ASP A 27 -17.35 18.02 3.33
N SER A 28 -17.97 18.30 2.17
CA SER A 28 -19.01 17.43 1.61
C SER A 28 -18.49 16.06 1.18
N ASP A 29 -17.20 15.95 0.86
CA ASP A 29 -16.58 14.70 0.39
C ASP A 29 -16.32 13.73 1.54
N LYS A 30 -16.19 14.23 2.78
CA LYS A 30 -15.94 13.41 3.98
C LYS A 30 -16.96 12.30 4.19
N ASN A 31 -18.19 12.48 3.72
CA ASN A 31 -19.29 11.54 3.90
C ASN A 31 -19.66 10.77 2.62
N SER A 32 -19.00 11.05 1.50
CA SER A 32 -19.36 10.50 0.19
C SER A 32 -18.20 9.81 -0.53
N VAL A 33 -16.97 10.04 -0.09
CA VAL A 33 -15.75 9.53 -0.70
C VAL A 33 -14.92 8.74 0.31
N ARG A 34 -14.43 7.57 -0.11
CA ARG A 34 -13.36 6.85 0.57
C ARG A 34 -12.07 6.97 -0.22
N LEU A 35 -10.99 7.29 0.48
CA LEU A 35 -9.65 7.36 -0.08
C LEU A 35 -8.89 6.07 0.20
N TYR A 36 -8.09 5.64 -0.77
CA TYR A 36 -7.19 4.50 -0.61
C TYR A 36 -5.75 4.96 -0.84
N ALA A 37 -4.87 4.70 0.12
CA ALA A 37 -3.47 5.13 0.10
C ALA A 37 -2.54 3.95 0.44
N PRO A 38 -1.26 3.97 0.05
CA PRO A 38 -0.30 2.96 0.48
C PRO A 38 -0.05 3.04 1.99
N LEU A 39 0.11 1.89 2.65
CA LEU A 39 0.64 1.80 4.02
C LEU A 39 2.13 2.17 4.10
N ALA A 40 2.82 2.10 2.95
CA ALA A 40 4.26 2.29 2.79
C ALA A 40 5.11 1.20 3.48
N SER A 41 4.58 -0.02 3.56
CA SER A 41 5.26 -1.23 4.05
C SER A 41 6.56 -1.58 3.31
N GLY A 42 6.72 -1.10 2.07
CA GLY A 42 7.97 -1.23 1.33
C GLY A 42 9.06 -0.22 1.72
N PHE A 43 8.75 0.78 2.55
CA PHE A 43 9.61 1.94 2.85
C PHE A 43 10.02 2.76 1.61
N HIS A 44 9.28 2.68 0.51
CA HIS A 44 9.51 3.56 -0.63
C HIS A 44 9.18 5.01 -0.24
N VAL A 45 10.08 5.96 -0.49
CA VAL A 45 9.94 7.36 -0.03
C VAL A 45 8.64 8.00 -0.52
N ASP A 46 8.29 7.81 -1.80
CA ASP A 46 7.05 8.34 -2.35
C ASP A 46 5.81 7.73 -1.67
N HIS A 47 5.84 6.43 -1.35
CA HIS A 47 4.72 5.79 -0.65
C HIS A 47 4.60 6.31 0.78
N GLN A 48 5.72 6.64 1.45
CA GLN A 48 5.70 7.25 2.77
C GLN A 48 5.11 8.68 2.73
N HIS A 49 5.42 9.46 1.70
CA HIS A 49 4.81 10.78 1.49
C HIS A 49 3.30 10.68 1.27
N VAL A 50 2.85 9.72 0.45
CA VAL A 50 1.42 9.49 0.18
C VAL A 50 0.71 8.94 1.42
N PHE A 51 1.34 8.05 2.21
CA PHE A 51 0.82 7.62 3.50
C PHE A 51 0.61 8.82 4.44
N ASN A 52 1.61 9.70 4.55
CA ASN A 52 1.53 10.88 5.41
C ASN A 52 0.42 11.84 4.95
N ALA A 53 0.23 12.01 3.63
CA ALA A 53 -0.89 12.79 3.08
C ALA A 53 -2.24 12.16 3.45
N GLY A 54 -2.37 10.84 3.31
CA GLY A 54 -3.55 10.09 3.74
C GLY A 54 -3.81 10.22 5.24
N ALA A 55 -2.76 10.20 6.07
CA ALA A 55 -2.88 10.37 7.52
C ALA A 55 -3.32 11.80 7.92
N ILE A 56 -2.89 12.82 7.17
CA ILE A 56 -3.39 14.19 7.33
C ILE A 56 -4.90 14.23 7.05
N LEU A 57 -5.35 13.64 5.94
CA LEU A 57 -6.76 13.60 5.56
C LEU A 57 -7.60 12.79 6.55
N ALA A 58 -7.11 11.64 7.03
CA ALA A 58 -7.79 10.85 8.06
C ALA A 58 -8.03 11.67 9.34
N ARG A 59 -7.01 12.41 9.80
CA ARG A 59 -7.13 13.30 10.98
C ARG A 59 -8.07 14.49 10.76
N GLN A 60 -8.31 14.89 9.51
CA GLN A 60 -9.30 15.90 9.14
C GLN A 60 -10.73 15.32 9.05
N GLY A 61 -10.90 14.02 9.24
CA GLY A 61 -12.20 13.33 9.26
C GLY A 61 -12.61 12.70 7.94
N PHE A 62 -11.69 12.53 6.98
CA PHE A 62 -11.95 11.73 5.78
C PHE A 62 -11.84 10.23 6.08
N ASP A 63 -12.62 9.42 5.36
CA ASP A 63 -12.51 7.96 5.38
C ASP A 63 -11.32 7.51 4.52
N VAL A 64 -10.23 7.10 5.17
CA VAL A 64 -8.96 6.73 4.51
C VAL A 64 -8.55 5.32 4.90
N TRP A 65 -8.41 4.45 3.89
CA TRP A 65 -7.96 3.07 4.04
C TRP A 65 -6.57 2.89 3.43
N PHE A 66 -5.66 2.29 4.19
CA PHE A 66 -4.29 2.05 3.77
C PHE A 66 -4.11 0.60 3.32
N TYR A 67 -3.68 0.38 2.08
CA TYR A 67 -3.41 -0.96 1.54
C TYR A 67 -1.97 -1.41 1.80
N GLU A 68 -1.78 -2.70 2.01
CA GLU A 68 -0.44 -3.32 2.07
C GLU A 68 0.22 -3.27 0.68
N ASP A 69 1.44 -2.74 0.62
CA ASP A 69 2.12 -2.47 -0.64
C ASP A 69 2.64 -3.76 -1.26
N LEU A 70 1.88 -4.35 -2.17
CA LEU A 70 2.33 -5.52 -2.91
C LEU A 70 3.08 -5.11 -4.19
N PRO A 71 4.21 -5.75 -4.50
CA PRO A 71 4.76 -6.94 -3.85
C PRO A 71 5.76 -6.65 -2.71
N TYR A 72 5.99 -5.41 -2.30
CA TYR A 72 6.98 -5.10 -1.26
C TYR A 72 6.70 -5.83 0.07
N SER A 73 5.43 -5.98 0.45
CA SER A 73 5.00 -6.74 1.63
C SER A 73 5.28 -8.25 1.55
N LEU A 74 5.64 -8.79 0.37
CA LEU A 74 6.06 -10.20 0.24
C LEU A 74 7.39 -10.47 0.94
N SER A 75 8.23 -9.44 1.13
CA SER A 75 9.45 -9.59 1.92
C SER A 75 9.08 -9.82 3.38
N PRO A 76 9.66 -10.84 4.04
CA PRO A 76 9.42 -11.10 5.45
C PRO A 76 9.62 -9.83 6.29
N ASP A 77 8.79 -9.68 7.31
CA ASP A 77 8.84 -8.61 8.32
C ASP A 77 8.60 -7.18 7.82
N ARG A 78 8.53 -6.90 6.52
CA ARG A 78 8.35 -5.52 6.02
C ARG A 78 7.05 -4.87 6.47
N LEU A 79 5.95 -5.64 6.42
CA LEU A 79 4.67 -5.19 6.96
C LEU A 79 4.77 -4.88 8.45
N GLN A 80 5.29 -5.82 9.25
CA GLN A 80 5.38 -5.64 10.70
C GLN A 80 6.31 -4.50 11.07
N ALA A 81 7.48 -4.40 10.42
CA ALA A 81 8.42 -3.31 10.63
C ALA A 81 7.80 -1.94 10.33
N ARG A 82 6.94 -1.86 9.30
CA ARG A 82 6.20 -0.63 9.04
C ARG A 82 5.15 -0.33 10.10
N LEU A 83 4.38 -1.33 10.53
CA LEU A 83 3.40 -1.16 11.59
C LEU A 83 4.05 -0.71 12.91
N ASP A 84 5.23 -1.23 13.23
CA ASP A 84 6.01 -0.86 14.42
C ASP A 84 6.64 0.55 14.32
N ASP A 85 6.94 1.03 13.10
CA ASP A 85 7.47 2.38 12.83
C ASP A 85 6.39 3.48 12.84
N LEU A 86 5.10 3.10 12.82
CA LEU A 86 3.99 4.04 12.78
C LEU A 86 3.52 4.47 14.19
N ASP A 87 3.78 5.72 14.52
CA ASP A 87 3.26 6.36 15.74
C ASP A 87 1.71 6.40 15.72
N GLY A 88 1.10 6.10 16.88
CA GLY A 88 -0.36 6.11 17.05
C GLY A 88 -1.06 4.79 16.69
N GLY A 89 -0.35 3.86 16.06
CA GLY A 89 -0.86 2.52 15.75
C GLY A 89 -1.85 2.48 14.59
N MET A 90 -2.05 1.27 14.06
CA MET A 90 -2.95 0.96 12.97
C MET A 90 -3.89 -0.16 13.38
N GLU A 91 -5.13 -0.11 12.90
CA GLU A 91 -6.08 -1.21 13.04
C GLU A 91 -6.56 -1.71 11.68
N VAL A 92 -6.94 -2.98 11.61
CA VAL A 92 -7.49 -3.57 10.38
C VAL A 92 -8.88 -2.98 10.14
N ALA A 93 -9.00 -2.15 9.11
CA ALA A 93 -10.27 -1.59 8.67
C ALA A 93 -11.14 -2.65 7.99
N SER A 94 -10.52 -3.50 7.15
CA SER A 94 -11.23 -4.55 6.43
C SER A 94 -10.31 -5.62 5.87
N LEU A 95 -10.88 -6.81 5.69
CA LEU A 95 -10.31 -7.91 4.92
C LEU A 95 -11.26 -8.19 3.74
N VAL A 96 -10.87 -7.79 2.53
CA VAL A 96 -11.71 -7.84 1.34
C VAL A 96 -11.43 -9.12 0.56
N ASP A 97 -12.46 -9.95 0.33
CA ASP A 97 -12.36 -11.12 -0.55
C ASP A 97 -12.20 -10.66 -2.00
N VAL A 98 -11.10 -11.06 -2.64
CA VAL A 98 -10.78 -10.70 -4.02
C VAL A 98 -10.73 -11.94 -4.94
N GLY A 99 -11.20 -13.10 -4.46
CA GLY A 99 -11.13 -14.35 -5.21
C GLY A 99 -11.86 -14.31 -6.55
N SER A 100 -13.01 -13.62 -6.61
CA SER A 100 -13.79 -13.48 -7.85
C SER A 100 -13.12 -12.59 -8.91
N VAL A 101 -12.16 -11.75 -8.50
CA VAL A 101 -11.45 -10.80 -9.38
C VAL A 101 -9.95 -11.08 -9.48
N TRP A 102 -9.46 -12.18 -8.89
CA TRP A 102 -8.03 -12.48 -8.78
C TRP A 102 -7.32 -12.51 -10.13
N THR A 103 -7.86 -13.25 -11.10
CA THR A 103 -7.32 -13.30 -12.47
C THR A 103 -7.21 -11.91 -13.07
N LYS A 104 -8.22 -11.06 -12.85
CA LYS A 104 -8.26 -9.69 -13.36
C LYS A 104 -7.18 -8.81 -12.73
N LYS A 105 -6.88 -9.01 -11.45
CA LYS A 105 -5.76 -8.37 -10.76
C LYS A 105 -4.42 -8.79 -11.35
N ILE A 106 -4.19 -10.09 -11.55
CA ILE A 106 -2.95 -10.59 -12.18
C ILE A 106 -2.79 -10.02 -13.59
N ASP A 107 -3.85 -10.04 -14.40
CA ASP A 107 -3.82 -9.49 -15.75
C ASP A 107 -3.52 -7.98 -15.76
N ALA A 108 -4.06 -7.23 -14.78
CA ALA A 108 -3.73 -5.81 -14.60
C ALA A 108 -2.26 -5.59 -14.23
N ILE A 109 -1.66 -6.42 -13.38
CA ILE A 109 -0.23 -6.36 -13.07
C ILE A 109 0.60 -6.61 -14.33
N MET A 110 0.24 -7.63 -15.11
CA MET A 110 0.95 -8.00 -16.35
C MET A 110 0.91 -6.91 -17.43
N ALA A 111 -0.04 -5.97 -17.35
CA ALA A 111 -0.15 -4.83 -18.26
C ALA A 111 0.98 -3.78 -18.08
N TYR A 112 1.85 -3.91 -17.07
CA TYR A 112 2.99 -3.02 -16.82
C TYR A 112 4.34 -3.73 -17.06
N PRO A 113 4.64 -4.17 -18.29
CA PRO A 113 5.81 -5.02 -18.59
C PRO A 113 7.15 -4.38 -18.21
N SER A 114 7.26 -3.04 -18.28
CA SER A 114 8.47 -2.31 -17.90
C SER A 114 8.78 -2.42 -16.40
N GLN A 115 7.77 -2.72 -15.57
CA GLN A 115 7.89 -2.77 -14.12
C GLN A 115 8.13 -4.18 -13.59
N LEU A 116 7.70 -5.23 -14.30
CA LEU A 116 7.69 -6.60 -13.78
C LEU A 116 9.08 -7.05 -13.30
N LYS A 117 10.11 -6.88 -14.13
CA LYS A 117 11.48 -7.28 -13.78
C LYS A 117 12.09 -6.43 -12.67
N VAL A 118 11.80 -5.13 -12.68
CA VAL A 118 12.36 -4.20 -11.69
C VAL A 118 11.74 -4.48 -10.32
N ILE A 119 10.41 -4.53 -10.26
CA ILE A 119 9.69 -4.68 -9.00
C ILE A 119 9.75 -6.12 -8.49
N PHE A 120 9.41 -7.13 -9.32
CA PHE A 120 9.34 -8.51 -8.85
C PHE A 120 10.72 -9.18 -8.72
N GLU A 121 11.58 -9.09 -9.73
CA GLU A 121 12.91 -9.73 -9.63
C GLU A 121 13.89 -8.90 -8.80
N SER A 122 14.01 -7.60 -9.08
CA SER A 122 15.12 -6.82 -8.51
C SER A 122 14.85 -6.39 -7.06
N TYR A 123 13.60 -6.07 -6.70
CA TYR A 123 13.27 -5.56 -5.36
C TYR A 123 12.79 -6.62 -4.39
N VAL A 124 12.06 -7.64 -4.85
CA VAL A 124 11.46 -8.65 -3.97
C VAL A 124 11.98 -10.06 -4.22
N GLY A 125 12.83 -10.27 -5.24
CA GLY A 125 13.46 -11.57 -5.51
C GLY A 125 12.53 -12.65 -6.06
N ALA A 126 11.35 -12.29 -6.54
CA ALA A 126 10.39 -13.19 -7.19
C ALA A 126 10.64 -13.24 -8.71
N GLY A 127 10.19 -14.28 -9.41
CA GLY A 127 10.24 -14.31 -10.87
C GLY A 127 9.29 -13.29 -11.51
N SER A 128 9.62 -12.75 -12.68
CA SER A 128 8.75 -11.79 -13.38
C SER A 128 7.77 -12.40 -14.40
N SER A 129 7.65 -13.74 -14.44
CA SER A 129 6.64 -14.40 -15.28
C SER A 129 5.26 -14.30 -14.63
N ARG A 130 4.20 -14.47 -15.43
CA ARG A 130 2.83 -14.47 -14.92
C ARG A 130 2.63 -15.51 -13.82
N GLU A 131 3.16 -16.71 -14.02
CA GLU A 131 3.04 -17.84 -13.10
C GLU A 131 3.78 -17.57 -11.78
N ALA A 132 5.00 -17.03 -11.86
CA ALA A 132 5.79 -16.69 -10.68
C ALA A 132 5.14 -15.57 -9.87
N ILE A 133 4.64 -14.52 -10.54
CA ILE A 133 3.92 -13.41 -9.93
C ILE A 133 2.61 -13.89 -9.29
N ASP A 134 1.80 -14.67 -10.02
CA ASP A 134 0.55 -15.21 -9.50
C ASP A 134 0.81 -16.08 -8.27
N GLN A 135 1.81 -16.96 -8.31
CA GLN A 135 2.16 -17.82 -7.19
C GLN A 135 2.46 -17.01 -5.91
N VAL A 136 3.42 -16.08 -5.94
CA VAL A 136 3.83 -15.36 -4.73
C VAL A 136 2.74 -14.42 -4.21
N MET A 137 1.97 -13.80 -5.11
CA MET A 137 0.83 -12.96 -4.73
C MET A 137 -0.32 -13.80 -4.16
N SER A 138 -0.53 -15.00 -4.69
CA SER A 138 -1.56 -15.95 -4.27
C SER A 138 -1.30 -16.48 -2.88
N GLU A 139 -0.04 -16.84 -2.60
CA GLU A 139 0.41 -17.28 -1.28
C GLU A 139 0.13 -16.19 -0.22
N TYR A 140 0.59 -14.96 -0.47
CA TYR A 140 0.38 -13.84 0.46
C TYR A 140 -1.09 -13.52 0.69
N SER A 141 -1.88 -13.40 -0.38
CA SER A 141 -3.30 -13.06 -0.27
C SER A 141 -4.13 -14.16 0.41
N LYS A 142 -3.75 -15.43 0.25
CA LYS A 142 -4.37 -16.55 0.96
C LYS A 142 -3.97 -16.60 2.42
N GLU A 143 -2.72 -16.30 2.75
CA GLU A 143 -2.29 -16.16 4.14
C GLU A 143 -3.13 -15.10 4.86
N ALA A 144 -3.22 -13.90 4.27
CA ALA A 144 -4.03 -12.81 4.80
C ALA A 144 -5.52 -13.19 4.92
N GLY A 145 -6.05 -13.96 3.96
CA GLY A 145 -7.45 -14.35 3.89
C GLY A 145 -7.83 -15.69 4.53
N GLY A 146 -6.93 -16.32 5.29
CA GLY A 146 -7.20 -17.62 5.94
C GLY A 146 -7.50 -18.75 4.95
N GLY A 147 -6.77 -18.80 3.84
CA GLY A 147 -6.88 -19.79 2.76
C GLY A 147 -7.65 -19.32 1.52
N ARG A 148 -8.25 -18.13 1.55
CA ARG A 148 -8.90 -17.49 0.38
C ARG A 148 -8.14 -16.23 -0.01
N HIS A 149 -8.20 -15.86 -1.29
CA HIS A 149 -7.60 -14.60 -1.73
C HIS A 149 -8.28 -13.42 -1.06
N ALA A 150 -7.54 -12.69 -0.24
CA ALA A 150 -8.00 -11.46 0.37
C ALA A 150 -6.93 -10.36 0.38
N GLU A 151 -7.39 -9.13 0.50
CA GLU A 151 -6.56 -7.94 0.70
C GLU A 151 -6.92 -7.28 2.03
N ARG A 152 -5.90 -6.97 2.83
CA ARG A 152 -6.06 -6.24 4.09
C ARG A 152 -5.91 -4.74 3.87
N PHE A 153 -6.84 -4.01 4.45
CA PHE A 153 -6.82 -2.56 4.53
C PHE A 153 -6.77 -2.13 5.99
N TRP A 154 -6.03 -1.08 6.24
CA TRP A 154 -5.74 -0.54 7.57
C TRP A 154 -6.32 0.86 7.71
N GLN A 155 -6.57 1.31 8.92
CA GLN A 155 -6.87 2.71 9.24
C GLN A 155 -6.06 3.14 10.46
N LEU A 156 -5.92 4.47 10.64
CA LEU A 156 -5.32 4.99 11.86
C LEU A 156 -6.16 4.55 13.05
N ALA A 157 -5.53 4.09 14.13
CA ALA A 157 -6.26 3.78 15.35
C ALA A 157 -6.90 5.05 15.95
N SER A 158 -8.08 4.89 16.55
CA SER A 158 -8.83 5.97 17.23
C SER A 158 -8.33 6.25 18.64
#